data_AF-A0A820GXI4-F1
#
_entry.id   AF-A0A820GXI4-F1
#
_cell.length_a   1.000
_cell.length_b   1.000
_cell.length_c   1.000
_cell.angle_alpha   90.00
_cell.angle_beta   90.00
_cell.angle_gamma   90.00
#
_symmetry.space_group_name_H-M   'P 1'
#
loop_
_entity.id
_entity.type
_entity.pdbx_description
1 polymer ?
#
loop_
_entity_poly.entity_id
_entity_poly.type
_entity_poly.pdbx_seq_one_letter_code
_entity_poly.pdbx_strand_id
1 'polypeptide(L)'
;MLEYPKPCGIILGYGTAGFRTRADILPWIMIRIGLLASLRSKVKQACIGAMITASHNPEHDNGVKLIDPYGEMLDQSWEVYANNLSSLDDNIHVLWDYLETLMTQLNVQLNDKATVAIAYDTRQSSPLLSNIVKRAAEILNTNIMNFELLTTPQLHYTVRCYNDNEVYGRYTEAGYFDKICTAFRKLIEMTPGAKHSEELAIDAANGIGAQKLVYLNQRLSDLLKIEIFNDGTKGHLNEKCGADYVKLYQKAPDGLPLTNYPKYCSIDGDADRLIYYFIDENQHFHMLDGDRFSVLFASFISSKLKKAKLMDQVKMGVIQTAYANGSSTNYIVNTMKVPVACVPTGVKHLHHKALDYDIGIYFEANGHGTVLFSDNLKSKVKAALEDQNRTDEERLAANQLHVFIDIINETVGDALADLLATEAILCLMNLPIEGWLHLYNDLPQRQLKVAIKDRTMIQTIDAERRCIAPAHLQDCIDELVSKYPSGRSFVRPSGTEDIVRVYAEAVTQADADKLADDVRKIVEELAK
;
A
#
# COMPACT_ATOMS: atom_id res chain seq x y z
N MET A 1 -31.26 9.43 2.04
CA MET A 1 -31.67 8.66 3.24
C MET A 1 -32.88 7.80 2.93
N LEU A 2 -34.03 8.34 2.48
CA LEU A 2 -35.20 7.50 2.12
C LEU A 2 -34.92 6.43 1.04
N GLU A 3 -34.08 6.76 0.05
CA GLU A 3 -33.67 5.82 -1.02
C GLU A 3 -32.64 4.78 -0.55
N TYR A 4 -31.87 5.09 0.49
CA TYR A 4 -30.74 4.30 0.96
C TYR A 4 -30.76 4.26 2.50
N PRO A 5 -31.72 3.53 3.10
CA PRO A 5 -31.87 3.49 4.54
C PRO A 5 -30.72 2.72 5.20
N LYS A 6 -30.35 3.12 6.42
CA LYS A 6 -29.41 2.38 7.27
C LYS A 6 -30.05 1.04 7.66
N PRO A 7 -29.39 -0.10 7.42
CA PRO A 7 -29.89 -1.39 7.88
C PRO A 7 -29.91 -1.47 9.41
N CYS A 8 -30.94 -2.14 9.96
CA CYS A 8 -31.11 -2.32 11.39
C CYS A 8 -29.95 -3.14 11.99
N GLY A 9 -29.42 -2.70 13.14
CA GLY A 9 -28.39 -3.43 13.89
C GLY A 9 -26.97 -3.38 13.30
N ILE A 10 -26.74 -2.65 12.20
CA ILE A 10 -25.41 -2.53 11.58
C ILE A 10 -24.68 -1.30 12.14
N ILE A 11 -23.49 -1.54 12.68
CA ILE A 11 -22.50 -0.52 13.03
C ILE A 11 -21.22 -0.82 12.24
N LEU A 12 -20.82 0.12 11.40
CA LEU A 12 -19.58 0.02 10.62
C LEU A 12 -18.55 0.98 11.21
N GLY A 13 -17.32 0.49 11.37
CA GLY A 13 -16.16 1.29 11.77
C GLY A 13 -15.31 1.70 10.56
N TYR A 14 -14.81 2.93 10.56
CA TYR A 14 -13.81 3.43 9.64
C TYR A 14 -12.46 2.91 10.11
N GLY A 15 -11.94 1.88 9.43
CA GLY A 15 -10.68 1.24 9.76
C GLY A 15 -9.49 1.86 9.05
N THR A 16 -8.36 1.14 9.07
CA THR A 16 -7.10 1.53 8.42
C THR A 16 -7.25 1.92 6.95
N ALA A 17 -8.22 1.34 6.25
CA ALA A 17 -8.48 1.58 4.83
C ALA A 17 -9.92 2.02 4.54
N GLY A 18 -10.53 2.74 5.49
CA GLY A 18 -11.88 3.30 5.36
C GLY A 18 -13.00 2.34 5.74
N PHE A 19 -14.20 2.59 5.23
CA PHE A 19 -15.33 1.67 5.38
C PHE A 19 -15.26 0.59 4.30
N ARG A 20 -15.40 -0.67 4.69
CA ARG A 20 -15.47 -1.82 3.77
C ARG A 20 -16.46 -2.83 4.29
N THR A 21 -17.34 -3.30 3.41
CA THR A 21 -18.30 -4.38 3.66
C THR A 21 -18.93 -4.79 2.33
N ARG A 22 -19.95 -5.65 2.36
CA ARG A 22 -20.73 -6.00 1.18
C ARG A 22 -21.31 -4.76 0.52
N ALA A 23 -21.25 -4.73 -0.81
CA ALA A 23 -21.64 -3.56 -1.59
C ALA A 23 -23.10 -3.13 -1.39
N ASP A 24 -24.00 -4.08 -1.14
CA ASP A 24 -25.43 -3.84 -0.94
C ASP A 24 -25.76 -3.13 0.39
N ILE A 25 -24.83 -3.15 1.35
CA ILE A 25 -24.97 -2.51 2.66
C ILE A 25 -24.37 -1.09 2.67
N LEU A 26 -23.50 -0.74 1.73
CA LEU A 26 -22.77 0.54 1.72
C LEU A 26 -23.53 1.81 1.35
N PRO A 27 -24.66 1.82 0.62
CA PRO A 27 -25.25 3.07 0.12
C PRO A 27 -25.49 4.16 1.19
N TRP A 28 -25.94 3.80 2.39
CA TRP A 28 -26.16 4.77 3.48
C TRP A 28 -24.85 5.36 4.03
N ILE A 29 -23.76 4.59 4.03
CA ILE A 29 -22.41 5.06 4.41
C ILE A 29 -21.89 6.06 3.38
N MET A 30 -22.12 5.80 2.08
CA MET A 30 -21.65 6.67 1.00
C MET A 30 -22.21 8.10 1.14
N ILE A 31 -23.46 8.23 1.60
CA ILE A 31 -24.05 9.54 1.91
C ILE A 31 -23.23 10.25 2.99
N ARG A 32 -22.98 9.57 4.10
CA ARG A 32 -22.29 10.13 5.28
C ARG A 32 -20.85 10.51 4.94
N ILE A 33 -20.18 9.72 4.10
CA ILE A 33 -18.82 9.99 3.66
C ILE A 33 -18.73 11.15 2.66
N GLY A 34 -19.69 11.30 1.74
CA GLY A 34 -19.72 12.49 0.86
C GLY A 34 -19.84 13.80 1.65
N LEU A 35 -20.66 13.79 2.71
CA LEU A 35 -20.80 14.94 3.62
C LEU A 35 -19.49 15.19 4.40
N LEU A 36 -18.87 14.14 4.95
CA LEU A 36 -17.62 14.27 5.69
C LEU A 36 -16.45 14.77 4.80
N ALA A 37 -16.36 14.28 3.56
CA ALA A 37 -15.34 14.71 2.60
C ALA A 37 -15.43 16.21 2.31
N SER A 38 -16.66 16.72 2.14
CA SER A 38 -16.92 18.15 1.98
C SER A 38 -16.45 18.95 3.21
N LEU A 39 -16.84 18.53 4.41
CA LEU A 39 -16.41 19.20 5.65
C LEU A 39 -14.89 19.19 5.80
N ARG A 40 -14.24 18.06 5.49
CA ARG A 40 -12.77 17.96 5.52
C ARG A 40 -12.13 18.93 4.54
N SER A 41 -12.68 19.04 3.34
CA SER A 41 -12.20 19.98 2.32
C SER A 41 -12.33 21.43 2.77
N LYS A 42 -13.44 21.81 3.40
CA LYS A 42 -13.64 23.16 3.97
C LYS A 42 -12.61 23.47 5.06
N VAL A 43 -12.38 22.53 5.98
CA VAL A 43 -11.40 22.69 7.07
C VAL A 43 -9.97 22.81 6.53
N LYS A 44 -9.60 21.98 5.56
CA LYS A 44 -8.24 21.97 5.00
C LYS A 44 -8.03 23.04 3.94
N GLN A 45 -9.10 23.68 3.47
CA GLN A 45 -9.11 24.62 2.34
C GLN A 45 -8.41 24.03 1.10
N ALA A 46 -8.65 22.75 0.86
CA ALA A 46 -7.93 21.95 -0.14
C ALA A 46 -8.84 20.86 -0.70
N CYS A 47 -8.47 20.32 -1.87
CA CYS A 47 -9.13 19.16 -2.45
C CYS A 47 -8.93 17.93 -1.56
N ILE A 48 -10.01 17.18 -1.33
CA ILE A 48 -10.02 15.88 -0.64
C ILE A 48 -10.41 14.80 -1.63
N GLY A 49 -9.75 13.65 -1.57
CA GLY A 49 -10.11 12.50 -2.40
C GLY A 49 -11.11 11.58 -1.72
N ALA A 50 -11.95 10.92 -2.51
CA ALA A 50 -12.76 9.77 -2.09
C ALA A 50 -12.59 8.64 -3.11
N MET A 51 -11.90 7.58 -2.71
CA MET A 51 -11.69 6.38 -3.53
C MET A 51 -12.72 5.32 -3.17
N ILE A 52 -13.51 4.87 -4.14
CA ILE A 52 -14.48 3.78 -3.96
C ILE A 52 -13.84 2.48 -4.43
N THR A 53 -13.47 1.64 -3.47
CA THR A 53 -12.85 0.33 -3.71
C THR A 53 -12.82 -0.50 -2.43
N ALA A 54 -12.75 -1.82 -2.58
CA ALA A 54 -12.33 -2.73 -1.51
C ALA A 54 -11.01 -3.46 -1.81
N SER A 55 -10.18 -3.00 -2.76
CA SER A 55 -8.83 -3.54 -3.00
C SER A 55 -8.88 -5.06 -3.24
N HIS A 56 -8.12 -5.85 -2.47
CA HIS A 56 -8.05 -7.31 -2.48
C HIS A 56 -9.32 -8.07 -2.06
N ASN A 57 -10.35 -7.41 -1.51
CA ASN A 57 -11.58 -8.10 -1.07
C ASN A 57 -12.30 -8.80 -2.25
N PRO A 58 -13.15 -9.81 -1.97
CA PRO A 58 -14.01 -10.45 -2.97
C PRO A 58 -14.87 -9.46 -3.74
N GLU A 59 -15.23 -9.77 -4.99
CA GLU A 59 -15.95 -8.87 -5.92
C GLU A 59 -17.25 -8.26 -5.37
N HIS A 60 -17.98 -9.00 -4.52
CA HIS A 60 -19.25 -8.55 -3.93
C HIS A 60 -19.11 -7.52 -2.79
N ASP A 61 -17.90 -7.32 -2.28
CA ASP A 61 -17.60 -6.23 -1.34
C ASP A 61 -17.38 -4.90 -2.09
N ASN A 62 -17.43 -3.79 -1.38
CA ASN A 62 -16.85 -2.53 -1.84
C ASN A 62 -16.44 -1.69 -0.60
N GLY A 63 -16.04 -0.45 -0.80
CA GLY A 63 -15.65 0.42 0.28
C GLY A 63 -15.44 1.85 -0.16
N VAL A 64 -15.11 2.70 0.80
CA VAL A 64 -14.71 4.08 0.53
C VAL A 64 -13.62 4.51 1.52
N LYS A 65 -12.56 5.13 0.99
CA LYS A 65 -11.48 5.75 1.76
C LYS A 65 -11.30 7.21 1.35
N LEU A 66 -11.10 8.07 2.34
CA LEU A 66 -10.80 9.49 2.13
C LEU A 66 -9.29 9.73 2.08
N ILE A 67 -8.90 10.69 1.25
CA ILE A 67 -7.52 11.06 0.95
C ILE A 67 -7.34 12.55 1.28
N ASP A 68 -6.36 12.83 2.12
CA ASP A 68 -6.01 14.18 2.57
C ASP A 68 -5.12 14.93 1.55
N PRO A 69 -4.87 16.24 1.76
CA PRO A 69 -4.39 17.10 0.68
C PRO A 69 -3.04 16.76 0.07
N TYR A 70 -2.12 16.14 0.82
CA TYR A 70 -0.83 15.69 0.31
C TYR A 70 -0.90 14.31 -0.35
N GLY A 71 -2.10 13.78 -0.58
CA GLY A 71 -2.32 12.43 -1.10
C GLY A 71 -2.16 11.36 -0.01
N GLU A 72 -2.03 11.74 1.26
CA GLU A 72 -1.98 10.82 2.39
C GLU A 72 -3.38 10.30 2.74
N MET A 73 -3.45 9.20 3.49
CA MET A 73 -4.74 8.72 4.01
C MET A 73 -5.34 9.73 5.00
N LEU A 74 -6.67 9.74 5.14
CA LEU A 74 -7.36 10.56 6.14
C LEU A 74 -6.70 10.51 7.51
N ASP A 75 -6.44 11.69 8.08
CA ASP A 75 -5.93 11.88 9.43
C ASP A 75 -6.71 11.03 10.46
N GLN A 76 -5.98 10.30 11.31
CA GLN A 76 -6.59 9.43 12.32
C GLN A 76 -7.53 10.18 13.27
N SER A 77 -7.25 11.46 13.55
CA SER A 77 -8.11 12.30 14.39
C SER A 77 -9.48 12.56 13.75
N TRP A 78 -9.65 12.27 12.47
CA TRP A 78 -10.91 12.45 11.72
C TRP A 78 -11.72 11.16 11.57
N GLU A 79 -11.13 10.00 11.85
CA GLU A 79 -11.85 8.71 11.83
C GLU A 79 -12.97 8.69 12.85
N VAL A 80 -12.81 9.39 13.99
CA VAL A 80 -13.86 9.55 15.00
C VAL A 80 -15.10 10.21 14.41
N TYR A 81 -14.95 11.20 13.52
CA TYR A 81 -16.11 11.83 12.89
C TYR A 81 -16.80 10.90 11.91
N ALA A 82 -16.04 10.09 11.16
CA ALA A 82 -16.60 9.05 10.30
C ALA A 82 -17.37 7.99 11.10
N ASN A 83 -16.82 7.54 12.22
CA ASN A 83 -17.42 6.56 13.13
C ASN A 83 -18.66 7.11 13.85
N ASN A 84 -18.62 8.35 14.29
CA ASN A 84 -19.78 9.01 14.88
C ASN A 84 -20.88 9.15 13.84
N LEU A 85 -20.52 9.63 12.65
CA LEU A 85 -21.45 9.72 11.53
C LEU A 85 -22.05 8.36 11.23
N SER A 86 -21.31 7.25 11.14
CA SER A 86 -21.87 5.90 10.87
C SER A 86 -22.78 5.39 11.99
N SER A 87 -22.54 5.82 13.23
CA SER A 87 -23.29 5.39 14.40
C SER A 87 -24.66 6.06 14.54
N LEU A 88 -24.86 7.25 13.97
CA LEU A 88 -26.13 7.98 14.04
C LEU A 88 -27.33 7.16 13.55
N ASP A 89 -28.48 7.41 14.17
CA ASP A 89 -29.77 6.90 13.71
C ASP A 89 -30.08 7.39 12.29
N ASP A 90 -30.92 6.63 11.59
CA ASP A 90 -31.28 6.95 10.21
C ASP A 90 -32.41 7.98 10.13
N ASN A 91 -32.12 9.17 10.61
CA ASN A 91 -33.03 10.30 10.63
C ASN A 91 -32.33 11.55 10.09
N ILE A 92 -32.97 12.24 9.14
CA ILE A 92 -32.39 13.40 8.48
C ILE A 92 -32.16 14.58 9.44
N HIS A 93 -33.04 14.78 10.41
CA HIS A 93 -32.88 15.84 11.41
C HIS A 93 -31.71 15.53 12.33
N VAL A 94 -31.59 14.29 12.81
CA VAL A 94 -30.45 13.86 13.64
C VAL A 94 -29.13 14.02 12.89
N LEU A 95 -29.07 13.62 11.61
CA LEU A 95 -27.88 13.80 10.79
C LEU A 95 -27.55 15.29 10.58
N TRP A 96 -28.56 16.12 10.29
CA TRP A 96 -28.37 17.55 10.06
C TRP A 96 -27.93 18.30 11.32
N ASP A 97 -28.58 18.06 12.46
CA ASP A 97 -28.21 18.66 13.75
C ASP A 97 -26.76 18.32 14.15
N TYR A 98 -26.34 17.08 13.88
CA TYR A 98 -24.95 16.67 14.08
C TYR A 98 -24.00 17.41 13.13
N LEU A 99 -24.36 17.58 11.85
CA LEU A 99 -23.54 18.33 10.89
C LEU A 99 -23.43 19.80 11.26
N GLU A 100 -24.50 20.46 11.71
CA GLU A 100 -24.47 21.85 12.18
C GLU A 100 -23.57 22.01 13.40
N THR A 101 -23.67 21.07 14.34
CA THR A 101 -22.79 21.02 15.52
C THR A 101 -21.33 20.86 15.08
N LEU A 102 -21.06 19.94 14.17
CA LEU A 102 -19.72 19.67 13.67
C LEU A 102 -19.15 20.86 12.88
N MET A 103 -19.95 21.51 12.03
CA MET A 103 -19.54 22.72 11.31
C MET A 103 -19.15 23.85 12.28
N THR A 104 -19.93 24.04 13.35
CA THR A 104 -19.63 25.01 14.40
C THR A 104 -18.33 24.66 15.12
N GLN A 105 -18.13 23.39 15.51
CA GLN A 105 -16.92 22.91 16.18
C GLN A 105 -15.66 23.06 15.32
N LEU A 106 -15.79 22.78 14.03
CA LEU A 106 -14.69 22.86 13.06
C LEU A 106 -14.47 24.27 12.52
N ASN A 107 -15.30 25.25 12.93
CA ASN A 107 -15.28 26.62 12.44
C ASN A 107 -15.35 26.72 10.91
N VAL A 108 -16.29 25.98 10.31
CA VAL A 108 -16.58 26.02 8.86
C VAL A 108 -18.03 26.39 8.62
N GLN A 109 -18.29 27.01 7.48
CA GLN A 109 -19.61 27.45 7.04
C GLN A 109 -20.07 26.67 5.80
N LEU A 110 -21.39 26.57 5.62
CA LEU A 110 -21.98 25.86 4.47
C LEU A 110 -21.42 26.35 3.12
N ASN A 111 -21.18 27.65 2.99
CA ASN A 111 -20.74 28.28 1.74
C ASN A 111 -19.21 28.34 1.57
N ASP A 112 -18.43 27.81 2.52
CA ASP A 112 -16.99 27.73 2.36
C ASP A 112 -16.64 26.88 1.13
N LYS A 113 -15.61 27.29 0.39
CA LYS A 113 -15.17 26.56 -0.79
C LYS A 113 -14.73 25.16 -0.41
N ALA A 114 -15.21 24.17 -1.15
CA ALA A 114 -14.85 22.78 -0.98
C ALA A 114 -14.69 22.14 -2.35
N THR A 115 -13.70 21.27 -2.49
CA THR A 115 -13.47 20.45 -3.68
C THR A 115 -13.25 19.01 -3.26
N VAL A 116 -13.96 18.08 -3.91
CA VAL A 116 -13.77 16.65 -3.70
C VAL A 116 -13.48 15.96 -5.03
N ALA A 117 -12.36 15.24 -5.10
CA ALA A 117 -12.00 14.36 -6.19
C ALA A 117 -12.52 12.95 -5.93
N ILE A 118 -13.21 12.35 -6.90
CA ILE A 118 -13.83 11.03 -6.75
C ILE A 118 -13.37 10.13 -7.88
N ALA A 119 -12.97 8.91 -7.54
CA ALA A 119 -12.69 7.84 -8.48
C ALA A 119 -13.05 6.48 -7.86
N TYR A 120 -13.06 5.44 -8.70
CA TYR A 120 -13.48 4.11 -8.31
C TYR A 120 -12.85 2.99 -9.14
N ASP A 121 -12.83 1.78 -8.59
CA ASP A 121 -12.33 0.57 -9.26
C ASP A 121 -13.38 -0.09 -10.20
N THR A 122 -13.06 -1.27 -10.73
CA THR A 122 -13.93 -2.00 -11.68
C THR A 122 -15.11 -2.74 -11.05
N ARG A 123 -15.37 -2.64 -9.74
CA ARG A 123 -16.48 -3.37 -9.12
C ARG A 123 -17.81 -2.91 -9.69
N GLN A 124 -18.73 -3.85 -9.91
CA GLN A 124 -20.05 -3.55 -10.48
C GLN A 124 -20.83 -2.49 -9.68
N SER A 125 -20.65 -2.45 -8.36
CA SER A 125 -21.31 -1.50 -7.45
C SER A 125 -20.67 -0.11 -7.43
N SER A 126 -19.44 0.05 -7.92
CA SER A 126 -18.65 1.27 -7.83
C SER A 126 -19.32 2.51 -8.45
N PRO A 127 -19.91 2.44 -9.67
CA PRO A 127 -20.59 3.60 -10.26
C PRO A 127 -21.75 4.13 -9.42
N LEU A 128 -22.57 3.23 -8.85
CA LEU A 128 -23.69 3.62 -7.97
C LEU A 128 -23.17 4.28 -6.69
N LEU A 129 -22.22 3.64 -6.01
CA LEU A 129 -21.68 4.11 -4.73
C LEU A 129 -20.96 5.46 -4.90
N SER A 130 -20.18 5.62 -5.95
CA SER A 130 -19.54 6.90 -6.32
C SER A 130 -20.55 8.02 -6.53
N ASN A 131 -21.64 7.75 -7.27
CA ASN A 131 -22.68 8.74 -7.50
C ASN A 131 -23.38 9.17 -6.19
N ILE A 132 -23.52 8.26 -5.22
CA ILE A 132 -24.06 8.61 -3.90
C ILE A 132 -23.12 9.55 -3.14
N VAL A 133 -21.81 9.25 -3.11
CA VAL A 133 -20.79 10.13 -2.49
C VAL A 133 -20.82 11.52 -3.12
N LYS A 134 -20.84 11.57 -4.46
CA LYS A 134 -20.94 12.82 -5.24
C LYS A 134 -22.15 13.65 -4.83
N ARG A 135 -23.36 13.06 -4.92
CA ARG A 135 -24.62 13.77 -4.60
C ARG A 135 -24.64 14.26 -3.16
N ALA A 136 -24.08 13.49 -2.23
CA ALA A 136 -24.02 13.89 -0.84
C ALA A 136 -23.03 15.06 -0.61
N ALA A 137 -21.87 15.05 -1.27
CA ALA A 137 -20.93 16.18 -1.20
C ALA A 137 -21.53 17.47 -1.81
N GLU A 138 -22.30 17.37 -2.90
CA GLU A 138 -22.97 18.50 -3.56
C GLU A 138 -23.98 19.21 -2.63
N ILE A 139 -24.59 18.52 -1.67
CA ILE A 139 -25.51 19.12 -0.68
C ILE A 139 -24.81 20.23 0.13
N LEU A 140 -23.50 20.12 0.35
CA LEU A 140 -22.69 21.09 1.09
C LEU A 140 -21.95 22.07 0.17
N ASN A 141 -22.49 22.34 -1.03
CA ASN A 141 -21.94 23.28 -2.02
C ASN A 141 -20.49 22.95 -2.43
N THR A 142 -20.20 21.65 -2.60
CA THR A 142 -18.86 21.15 -2.94
C THR A 142 -18.68 21.04 -4.45
N ASN A 143 -17.55 21.54 -4.96
CA ASN A 143 -17.13 21.28 -6.34
C ASN A 143 -16.64 19.83 -6.49
N ILE A 144 -17.11 19.12 -7.50
CA ILE A 144 -16.77 17.70 -7.70
C ILE A 144 -15.87 17.53 -8.91
N MET A 145 -14.74 16.86 -8.72
CA MET A 145 -13.89 16.35 -9.80
C MET A 145 -14.11 14.84 -9.91
N ASN A 146 -14.90 14.42 -10.89
CA ASN A 146 -15.20 13.00 -11.10
C ASN A 146 -14.26 12.42 -12.17
N PHE A 147 -13.38 11.50 -11.76
CA PHE A 147 -12.43 10.82 -12.64
C PHE A 147 -12.89 9.42 -13.06
N GLU A 148 -13.99 8.93 -12.49
CA GLU A 148 -14.51 7.60 -12.75
C GLU A 148 -13.47 6.50 -12.47
N LEU A 149 -13.00 5.79 -13.50
CA LEU A 149 -12.12 4.63 -13.37
C LEU A 149 -10.66 5.05 -13.18
N LEU A 150 -10.13 4.94 -11.96
CA LEU A 150 -8.71 5.08 -11.64
C LEU A 150 -8.25 3.94 -10.72
N THR A 151 -6.95 3.67 -10.69
CA THR A 151 -6.35 2.93 -9.58
C THR A 151 -6.39 3.77 -8.31
N THR A 152 -6.27 3.13 -7.14
CA THR A 152 -6.13 3.87 -5.87
C THR A 152 -4.97 4.89 -5.95
N PRO A 153 -3.75 4.51 -6.36
CA PRO A 153 -2.62 5.43 -6.37
C PRO A 153 -2.79 6.62 -7.33
N GLN A 154 -3.49 6.43 -8.45
CA GLN A 154 -3.79 7.51 -9.39
C GLN A 154 -4.64 8.60 -8.73
N LEU A 155 -5.66 8.24 -7.92
CA LEU A 155 -6.45 9.26 -7.21
C LEU A 155 -5.63 9.97 -6.13
N HIS A 156 -4.79 9.25 -5.39
CA HIS A 156 -3.88 9.85 -4.40
C HIS A 156 -2.91 10.84 -5.05
N TYR A 157 -2.31 10.47 -6.19
CA TYR A 157 -1.48 11.34 -7.02
C TYR A 157 -2.24 12.58 -7.50
N THR A 158 -3.45 12.41 -8.04
CA THR A 158 -4.29 13.52 -8.51
C THR A 158 -4.60 14.52 -7.39
N VAL A 159 -4.97 14.05 -6.20
CA VAL A 159 -5.24 14.93 -5.03
C VAL A 159 -3.99 15.73 -4.65
N ARG A 160 -2.83 15.06 -4.57
CA ARG A 160 -1.56 15.73 -4.26
C ARG A 160 -1.23 16.82 -5.29
N CYS A 161 -1.23 16.45 -6.56
CA CYS A 161 -0.91 17.34 -7.67
C CYS A 161 -1.86 18.53 -7.77
N TYR A 162 -3.16 18.33 -7.51
CA TYR A 162 -4.12 19.42 -7.52
C TYR A 162 -3.81 20.44 -6.41
N ASN A 163 -3.52 19.96 -5.21
CA ASN A 163 -3.34 20.81 -4.03
C ASN A 163 -1.99 21.55 -4.00
N ASP A 164 -0.95 20.99 -4.61
CA ASP A 164 0.35 21.67 -4.73
C ASP A 164 0.52 22.48 -6.01
N ASN A 165 -0.55 22.70 -6.76
CA ASN A 165 -0.58 23.45 -8.03
C ASN A 165 0.36 22.84 -9.09
N GLU A 166 0.25 21.52 -9.24
CA GLU A 166 1.00 20.70 -10.20
C GLU A 166 2.52 20.70 -10.02
N VAL A 167 3.01 21.04 -8.82
CA VAL A 167 4.44 20.97 -8.49
C VAL A 167 4.91 19.51 -8.42
N TYR A 168 4.10 18.61 -7.85
CA TYR A 168 4.42 17.18 -7.83
C TYR A 168 4.24 16.49 -9.18
N GLY A 169 3.45 17.10 -10.08
CA GLY A 169 3.12 16.58 -11.41
C GLY A 169 1.75 17.09 -11.86
N ARG A 170 1.37 16.83 -13.12
CA ARG A 170 0.04 17.22 -13.62
C ARG A 170 -1.04 16.32 -13.04
N TYR A 171 -2.13 16.85 -12.49
CA TYR A 171 -3.15 16.09 -11.75
C TYR A 171 -4.07 15.20 -12.61
N THR A 172 -3.74 15.03 -13.89
CA THR A 172 -4.50 14.22 -14.85
C THR A 172 -3.92 12.80 -14.93
N GLU A 173 -4.73 11.85 -15.41
CA GLU A 173 -4.24 10.49 -15.68
C GLU A 173 -3.09 10.46 -16.69
N ALA A 174 -3.17 11.28 -17.75
CA ALA A 174 -2.05 11.44 -18.68
C ALA A 174 -0.79 11.99 -17.97
N GLY A 175 -0.97 12.95 -17.06
CA GLY A 175 0.10 13.50 -16.23
C GLY A 175 0.79 12.45 -15.37
N TYR A 176 0.03 11.55 -14.75
CA TYR A 176 0.54 10.41 -13.98
C TYR A 176 1.47 9.53 -14.83
N PHE A 177 0.98 9.03 -15.98
CA PHE A 177 1.80 8.20 -16.86
C PHE A 177 2.98 8.96 -17.48
N ASP A 178 2.79 10.22 -17.85
CA ASP A 178 3.88 11.06 -18.38
C ASP A 178 5.02 11.17 -17.36
N LYS A 179 4.71 11.35 -16.07
CA LYS A 179 5.70 11.44 -15.00
C LYS A 179 6.52 10.14 -14.88
N ILE A 180 5.85 9.02 -14.59
CA ILE A 180 6.54 7.76 -14.27
C ILE A 180 7.23 7.14 -15.50
N CYS A 181 6.60 7.19 -16.69
CA CYS A 181 7.19 6.61 -17.90
C CYS A 181 8.39 7.42 -18.41
N THR A 182 8.32 8.75 -18.33
CA THR A 182 9.44 9.61 -18.75
C THR A 182 10.64 9.40 -17.83
N ALA A 183 10.41 9.30 -16.52
CA ALA A 183 11.46 9.03 -15.56
C ALA A 183 12.08 7.63 -15.76
N PHE A 184 11.26 6.60 -15.95
CA PHE A 184 11.73 5.25 -16.28
C PHE A 184 12.61 5.23 -17.54
N ARG A 185 12.11 5.78 -18.65
CA ARG A 185 12.86 5.85 -19.92
C ARG A 185 14.22 6.53 -19.74
N LYS A 186 14.25 7.69 -19.08
CA LYS A 186 15.50 8.41 -18.79
C LYS A 186 16.51 7.57 -18.01
N LEU A 187 16.07 6.80 -17.00
CA LEU A 187 16.97 5.95 -16.22
C LEU A 187 17.61 4.83 -17.06
N ILE A 188 16.80 4.18 -17.91
CA ILE A 188 17.27 3.11 -18.79
C ILE A 188 18.26 3.69 -19.82
N GLU A 189 17.94 4.82 -20.45
CA GLU A 189 18.82 5.49 -21.43
C GLU A 189 20.15 5.97 -20.81
N MET A 190 20.16 6.33 -19.52
CA MET A 190 21.38 6.68 -18.79
C MET A 190 22.29 5.48 -18.47
N THR A 191 21.85 4.24 -18.77
CA THR A 191 22.58 3.02 -18.45
C THR A 191 22.75 2.11 -19.68
N PRO A 192 23.43 2.58 -20.75
CA PRO A 192 23.60 1.81 -21.97
C PRO A 192 24.43 0.56 -21.72
N GLY A 193 23.93 -0.60 -22.17
CA GLY A 193 24.60 -1.89 -22.06
C GLY A 193 24.21 -2.76 -20.86
N ALA A 194 23.29 -2.29 -20.00
CA ALA A 194 22.67 -3.14 -18.99
C ALA A 194 21.88 -4.28 -19.67
N LYS A 195 22.09 -5.52 -19.23
CA LYS A 195 21.35 -6.68 -19.72
C LYS A 195 20.00 -6.71 -19.01
N HIS A 196 18.93 -6.32 -19.72
CA HIS A 196 17.59 -6.48 -19.19
C HIS A 196 16.91 -7.71 -19.77
N SER A 197 16.14 -8.40 -18.93
CA SER A 197 15.11 -9.28 -19.44
C SER A 197 13.93 -8.41 -19.84
N GLU A 198 13.77 -8.23 -21.15
CA GLU A 198 12.76 -7.37 -21.74
C GLU A 198 11.32 -7.86 -21.51
N GLU A 199 11.10 -9.09 -21.05
CA GLU A 199 9.78 -9.71 -20.97
C GLU A 199 9.32 -9.90 -19.52
N LEU A 200 8.11 -9.42 -19.23
CA LEU A 200 7.46 -9.51 -17.94
C LEU A 200 6.00 -9.92 -18.14
N ALA A 201 5.58 -11.01 -17.49
CA ALA A 201 4.18 -11.40 -17.42
C ALA A 201 3.53 -10.86 -16.13
N ILE A 202 2.40 -10.17 -16.29
CA ILE A 202 1.70 -9.52 -15.19
C ILE A 202 0.33 -10.14 -15.02
N ASP A 203 0.06 -10.64 -13.83
CA ASP A 203 -1.27 -10.95 -13.34
C ASP A 203 -1.94 -9.66 -12.83
N ALA A 204 -2.95 -9.20 -13.55
CA ALA A 204 -3.65 -7.96 -13.27
C ALA A 204 -4.91 -8.12 -12.38
N ALA A 205 -5.06 -9.28 -11.74
CA ALA A 205 -6.12 -9.59 -10.77
C ALA A 205 -7.56 -9.41 -11.25
N ASN A 206 -7.78 -9.31 -12.56
CA ASN A 206 -9.04 -8.90 -13.19
C ASN A 206 -9.53 -7.51 -12.73
N GLY A 207 -8.60 -6.66 -12.26
CA GLY A 207 -8.87 -5.36 -11.65
C GLY A 207 -8.65 -4.16 -12.56
N ILE A 208 -8.80 -2.96 -12.00
CA ILE A 208 -8.61 -1.71 -12.76
C ILE A 208 -7.18 -1.54 -13.29
N GLY A 209 -6.20 -2.12 -12.58
CA GLY A 209 -4.80 -2.12 -13.00
C GLY A 209 -4.57 -2.74 -14.38
N ALA A 210 -5.38 -3.72 -14.81
CA ALA A 210 -5.29 -4.31 -16.14
C ALA A 210 -5.47 -3.25 -17.25
N GLN A 211 -6.49 -2.41 -17.11
CA GLN A 211 -6.76 -1.33 -18.06
C GLN A 211 -5.62 -0.31 -18.06
N LYS A 212 -5.04 -0.03 -16.89
CA LYS A 212 -3.95 0.95 -16.73
C LYS A 212 -2.61 0.45 -17.26
N LEU A 213 -2.34 -0.85 -17.18
CA LEU A 213 -1.16 -1.49 -17.76
C LEU A 213 -1.11 -1.37 -19.29
N VAL A 214 -2.26 -1.29 -19.97
CA VAL A 214 -2.30 -1.04 -21.42
C VAL A 214 -1.63 0.30 -21.77
N TYR A 215 -1.87 1.35 -20.98
CA TYR A 215 -1.24 2.67 -21.19
C TYR A 215 0.27 2.63 -20.94
N LEU A 216 0.73 1.87 -19.95
CA LEU A 216 2.15 1.64 -19.70
C LEU A 216 2.80 0.93 -20.90
N ASN A 217 2.20 -0.18 -21.35
CA ASN A 217 2.73 -0.97 -22.47
C ASN A 217 2.79 -0.16 -23.77
N GLN A 218 1.78 0.67 -24.05
CA GLN A 218 1.79 1.57 -25.22
C GLN A 218 2.96 2.58 -25.21
N ARG A 219 3.43 3.01 -24.04
CA ARG A 219 4.46 4.04 -23.88
C ARG A 219 5.88 3.49 -23.75
N LEU A 220 6.00 2.22 -23.36
CA LEU A 220 7.26 1.60 -22.94
C LEU A 220 7.57 0.27 -23.63
N SER A 221 6.77 -0.18 -24.60
CA SER A 221 6.97 -1.48 -25.29
C SER A 221 8.31 -1.64 -26.00
N ASP A 222 9.02 -0.54 -26.30
CA ASP A 222 10.39 -0.55 -26.82
C ASP A 222 11.47 -0.79 -25.75
N LEU A 223 11.11 -0.67 -24.46
CA LEU A 223 12.02 -0.83 -23.32
C LEU A 223 11.64 -2.01 -22.40
N LEU A 224 10.35 -2.29 -22.25
CA LEU A 224 9.79 -3.33 -21.39
C LEU A 224 8.54 -3.92 -22.07
N LYS A 225 8.63 -5.18 -22.49
CA LYS A 225 7.54 -5.95 -23.07
C LYS A 225 6.70 -6.54 -21.96
N ILE A 226 5.51 -5.98 -21.79
CA ILE A 226 4.54 -6.40 -20.79
C ILE A 226 3.50 -7.29 -21.45
N GLU A 227 3.37 -8.52 -20.97
CA GLU A 227 2.22 -9.37 -21.27
C GLU A 227 1.24 -9.33 -20.09
N ILE A 228 -0.02 -9.01 -20.36
CA ILE A 228 -1.05 -8.83 -19.33
C ILE A 228 -1.96 -10.07 -19.31
N PHE A 229 -2.06 -10.72 -18.15
CA PHE A 229 -2.97 -11.82 -17.85
C PHE A 229 -3.96 -11.40 -16.78
N ASN A 230 -5.07 -12.15 -16.67
CA ASN A 230 -6.17 -11.83 -15.73
C ASN A 230 -6.57 -10.35 -15.88
N ASP A 231 -6.92 -9.97 -17.11
CA ASP A 231 -7.15 -8.58 -17.52
C ASP A 231 -8.60 -8.10 -17.30
N GLY A 232 -9.45 -8.94 -16.69
CA GLY A 232 -10.86 -8.67 -16.49
C GLY A 232 -11.76 -9.03 -17.68
N THR A 233 -11.21 -9.55 -18.79
CA THR A 233 -12.02 -10.05 -19.91
C THR A 233 -12.63 -11.43 -19.61
N LYS A 234 -11.96 -12.23 -18.79
CA LYS A 234 -12.37 -13.56 -18.34
C LYS A 234 -11.99 -13.74 -16.89
N GLY A 235 -12.92 -14.20 -16.06
CA GLY A 235 -12.70 -14.43 -14.63
C GLY A 235 -13.21 -13.29 -13.75
N HIS A 236 -13.07 -13.47 -12.44
CA HIS A 236 -13.60 -12.56 -11.43
C HIS A 236 -12.48 -11.81 -10.71
N LEU A 237 -12.79 -10.61 -10.22
CA LEU A 237 -11.87 -9.74 -9.48
C LEU A 237 -11.26 -10.48 -8.28
N ASN A 238 -9.93 -10.55 -8.23
CA ASN A 238 -9.12 -11.22 -7.20
C ASN A 238 -9.44 -12.74 -7.01
N GLU A 239 -10.15 -13.38 -7.93
CA GLU A 239 -10.48 -14.80 -7.79
C GLU A 239 -9.30 -15.69 -8.20
N LYS A 240 -8.63 -16.26 -7.20
CA LYS A 240 -7.44 -17.12 -7.37
C LYS A 240 -6.28 -16.47 -8.15
N CYS A 241 -6.25 -15.15 -8.11
CA CYS A 241 -5.24 -14.31 -8.73
C CYS A 241 -5.01 -13.05 -7.89
N GLY A 242 -4.04 -12.25 -8.28
CA GLY A 242 -3.64 -11.00 -7.66
C GLY A 242 -2.63 -11.15 -6.52
N ALA A 243 -2.04 -10.02 -6.13
CA ALA A 243 -0.95 -9.95 -5.16
C ALA A 243 -1.28 -10.65 -3.82
N ASP A 244 -2.50 -10.47 -3.32
CA ASP A 244 -2.94 -11.07 -2.04
C ASP A 244 -3.03 -12.60 -2.11
N TYR A 245 -3.52 -13.15 -3.24
CA TYR A 245 -3.55 -14.60 -3.46
C TYR A 245 -2.14 -15.18 -3.49
N VAL A 246 -1.24 -14.56 -4.26
CA VAL A 246 0.15 -15.02 -4.37
C VAL A 246 0.83 -14.97 -3.01
N LYS A 247 0.65 -13.89 -2.25
CA LYS A 247 1.23 -13.75 -0.90
C LYS A 247 0.69 -14.80 0.07
N LEU A 248 -0.62 -15.01 0.10
CA LEU A 248 -1.26 -15.89 1.09
C LEU A 248 -1.00 -17.37 0.80
N TYR A 249 -1.05 -17.77 -0.47
CA TYR A 249 -0.93 -19.18 -0.86
C TYR A 249 0.48 -19.56 -1.33
N GLN A 250 1.38 -18.60 -1.48
CA GLN A 250 2.77 -18.79 -1.92
C GLN A 250 2.89 -19.68 -3.16
N LYS A 251 2.05 -19.37 -4.15
CA LYS A 251 2.01 -20.07 -5.44
C LYS A 251 1.55 -19.10 -6.52
N ALA A 252 1.82 -19.49 -7.76
CA ALA A 252 1.40 -18.72 -8.91
C ALA A 252 -0.14 -18.64 -9.04
N PRO A 253 -0.66 -17.53 -9.59
CA PRO A 253 -2.09 -17.33 -9.82
C PRO A 253 -2.62 -18.23 -10.95
N ASP A 254 -3.93 -18.50 -10.93
CA ASP A 254 -4.61 -19.18 -12.03
C ASP A 254 -4.58 -18.29 -13.28
N GLY A 255 -4.54 -18.90 -14.48
CA GLY A 255 -4.59 -18.17 -15.76
C GLY A 255 -3.23 -17.76 -16.36
N LEU A 256 -2.11 -18.01 -15.67
CA LEU A 256 -0.77 -17.66 -16.17
C LEU A 256 -0.02 -18.87 -16.77
N PRO A 257 0.70 -18.68 -17.89
CA PRO A 257 1.62 -19.68 -18.44
C PRO A 257 2.98 -19.63 -17.72
N LEU A 258 3.20 -20.56 -16.78
CA LEU A 258 4.33 -20.55 -15.82
C LEU A 258 5.70 -21.01 -16.38
N THR A 259 5.80 -21.25 -17.68
CA THR A 259 7.04 -21.74 -18.33
C THR A 259 7.61 -20.78 -19.36
N ASN A 260 6.95 -19.66 -19.61
CA ASN A 260 7.20 -18.84 -20.80
C ASN A 260 7.91 -17.52 -20.49
N TYR A 261 8.03 -17.14 -19.22
CA TYR A 261 8.59 -15.86 -18.83
C TYR A 261 9.66 -16.03 -17.76
N PRO A 262 10.72 -15.20 -17.80
CA PRO A 262 11.80 -15.25 -16.83
C PRO A 262 11.40 -14.69 -15.46
N LYS A 263 10.37 -13.84 -15.43
CA LYS A 263 9.83 -13.22 -14.23
C LYS A 263 8.36 -12.89 -14.41
N TYR A 264 7.68 -12.84 -13.28
CA TYR A 264 6.27 -12.56 -13.19
C TYR A 264 6.02 -11.58 -12.05
N CYS A 265 4.91 -10.85 -12.13
CA CYS A 265 4.40 -10.13 -10.97
C CYS A 265 2.87 -10.16 -10.93
N SER A 266 2.32 -9.97 -9.74
CA SER A 266 0.89 -9.80 -9.51
C SER A 266 0.63 -8.45 -8.85
N ILE A 267 -0.36 -7.73 -9.38
CA ILE A 267 -0.94 -6.55 -8.71
C ILE A 267 -2.25 -6.95 -8.04
N ASP A 268 -2.78 -6.15 -7.11
CA ASP A 268 -4.11 -6.37 -6.55
C ASP A 268 -5.21 -5.57 -7.29
N GLY A 269 -6.47 -5.80 -6.90
CA GLY A 269 -7.64 -5.30 -7.63
C GLY A 269 -7.69 -3.79 -7.89
N ASP A 270 -7.14 -2.96 -7.00
CA ASP A 270 -7.03 -1.50 -7.14
C ASP A 270 -5.59 -0.99 -7.38
N ALA A 271 -4.65 -1.91 -7.63
CA ALA A 271 -3.25 -1.69 -7.96
C ALA A 271 -2.46 -0.87 -6.92
N ASP A 272 -2.71 -1.10 -5.62
CA ASP A 272 -1.93 -0.51 -4.52
C ASP A 272 -0.90 -1.48 -3.90
N ARG A 273 -0.84 -2.73 -4.41
CA ARG A 273 0.12 -3.76 -4.00
C ARG A 273 0.79 -4.44 -5.18
N LEU A 274 2.05 -4.79 -5.00
CA LEU A 274 2.84 -5.51 -5.98
C LEU A 274 3.60 -6.67 -5.34
N ILE A 275 3.56 -7.84 -5.96
CA ILE A 275 4.37 -9.01 -5.59
C ILE A 275 5.07 -9.53 -6.84
N TYR A 276 6.38 -9.76 -6.75
CA TYR A 276 7.15 -10.42 -7.80
C TYR A 276 7.33 -11.90 -7.50
N TYR A 277 7.55 -12.70 -8.54
CA TYR A 277 7.91 -14.11 -8.40
C TYR A 277 8.52 -14.66 -9.69
N PHE A 278 9.16 -15.81 -9.58
CA PHE A 278 9.63 -16.59 -10.72
C PHE A 278 9.55 -18.09 -10.40
N ILE A 279 9.61 -18.89 -11.47
CA ILE A 279 9.68 -20.36 -11.39
C ILE A 279 11.09 -20.77 -11.78
N ASP A 280 11.79 -21.51 -10.92
CA ASP A 280 13.14 -21.99 -11.24
C ASP A 280 13.12 -23.18 -12.21
N GLU A 281 14.31 -23.61 -12.63
CA GLU A 281 14.50 -24.76 -13.53
C GLU A 281 13.92 -26.07 -12.97
N ASN A 282 13.77 -26.18 -11.64
CA ASN A 282 13.19 -27.32 -10.94
C ASN A 282 11.68 -27.19 -10.71
N GLN A 283 11.03 -26.20 -11.33
CA GLN A 283 9.62 -25.89 -11.18
C GLN A 283 9.21 -25.43 -9.76
N HIS A 284 10.16 -24.91 -8.98
CA HIS A 284 9.85 -24.31 -7.69
C HIS A 284 9.46 -22.84 -7.84
N PHE A 285 8.42 -22.46 -7.11
CA PHE A 285 7.94 -21.09 -7.03
C PHE A 285 8.75 -20.30 -6.00
N HIS A 286 9.29 -19.15 -6.42
CA HIS A 286 10.05 -18.23 -5.57
C HIS A 286 9.34 -16.88 -5.52
N MET A 287 8.93 -16.47 -4.31
CA MET A 287 8.23 -15.20 -4.09
C MET A 287 9.19 -14.07 -3.70
N LEU A 288 8.91 -12.87 -4.19
CA LEU A 288 9.59 -11.63 -3.87
C LEU A 288 8.55 -10.62 -3.37
N ASP A 289 8.37 -10.57 -2.05
CA ASP A 289 7.32 -9.80 -1.39
C ASP A 289 7.77 -8.40 -0.92
N GLY A 290 6.92 -7.69 -0.19
CA GLY A 290 7.20 -6.33 0.29
C GLY A 290 8.54 -6.14 0.99
N ASP A 291 8.98 -7.11 1.81
CA ASP A 291 10.30 -7.00 2.47
C ASP A 291 11.43 -7.08 1.46
N ARG A 292 11.26 -7.86 0.39
CA ARG A 292 12.20 -7.95 -0.73
C ARG A 292 12.28 -6.63 -1.50
N PHE A 293 11.16 -5.94 -1.71
CA PHE A 293 11.16 -4.57 -2.26
C PHE A 293 11.93 -3.62 -1.36
N SER A 294 11.66 -3.63 -0.05
CA SER A 294 12.35 -2.74 0.90
C SER A 294 13.87 -2.89 0.85
N VAL A 295 14.37 -4.13 0.78
CA VAL A 295 15.80 -4.43 0.68
C VAL A 295 16.38 -4.02 -0.68
N LEU A 296 15.66 -4.28 -1.78
CA LEU A 296 16.09 -3.89 -3.13
C LEU A 296 16.23 -2.38 -3.25
N PHE A 297 15.19 -1.64 -2.84
CA PHE A 297 15.13 -0.18 -2.94
C PHE A 297 16.19 0.44 -2.02
N ALA A 298 16.31 -0.04 -0.78
CA ALA A 298 17.34 0.42 0.14
C ALA A 298 18.76 0.14 -0.40
N SER A 299 18.98 -0.98 -1.10
CA SER A 299 20.27 -1.34 -1.68
C SER A 299 20.63 -0.40 -2.84
N PHE A 300 19.68 -0.16 -3.73
CA PHE A 300 19.84 0.78 -4.83
C PHE A 300 20.12 2.20 -4.34
N ILE A 301 19.25 2.74 -3.48
CA ILE A 301 19.36 4.11 -2.97
C ILE A 301 20.69 4.27 -2.21
N SER A 302 21.05 3.30 -1.35
CA SER A 302 22.35 3.31 -0.66
C SER A 302 23.53 3.37 -1.63
N SER A 303 23.48 2.59 -2.70
CA SER A 303 24.52 2.56 -3.73
C SER A 303 24.65 3.93 -4.42
N LYS A 304 23.52 4.55 -4.79
CA LYS A 304 23.52 5.89 -5.42
C LYS A 304 24.01 6.96 -4.46
N LEU A 305 23.56 6.97 -3.20
CA LEU A 305 24.04 7.92 -2.19
C LEU A 305 25.54 7.82 -1.94
N LYS A 306 26.08 6.60 -1.84
CA LYS A 306 27.53 6.37 -1.67
C LYS A 306 28.31 6.89 -2.87
N LYS A 307 27.91 6.52 -4.08
CA LYS A 307 28.54 6.98 -5.33
C LYS A 307 28.44 8.49 -5.51
N ALA A 308 27.33 9.09 -5.11
CA ALA A 308 27.14 10.54 -5.12
C ALA A 308 27.73 11.24 -3.88
N LYS A 309 28.46 10.56 -2.97
CA LYS A 309 29.02 11.19 -1.75
C LYS A 309 27.98 11.98 -0.91
N LEU A 310 26.75 11.48 -0.87
CA LEU A 310 25.62 12.08 -0.13
C LEU A 310 25.23 11.27 1.11
N MET A 311 25.72 10.03 1.25
CA MET A 311 25.30 9.11 2.33
C MET A 311 25.41 9.73 3.73
N ASP A 312 26.53 10.38 4.06
CA ASP A 312 26.75 10.97 5.39
C ASP A 312 25.98 12.28 5.62
N GLN A 313 25.26 12.75 4.61
CA GLN A 313 24.51 14.00 4.65
C GLN A 313 23.02 13.80 4.86
N VAL A 314 22.52 12.56 4.80
CA VAL A 314 21.10 12.25 4.86
C VAL A 314 20.82 11.06 5.77
N LYS A 315 19.65 11.07 6.38
CA LYS A 315 19.18 9.98 7.24
C LYS A 315 18.24 9.08 6.44
N MET A 316 18.68 7.86 6.15
CA MET A 316 17.84 6.83 5.53
C MET A 316 17.37 5.83 6.56
N GLY A 317 16.13 5.34 6.44
CA GLY A 317 15.60 4.27 7.29
C GLY A 317 14.59 3.40 6.56
N VAL A 318 14.45 2.16 7.04
CA VAL A 318 13.44 1.21 6.57
C VAL A 318 12.39 1.01 7.66
N ILE A 319 11.11 1.07 7.30
CA ILE A 319 9.99 0.92 8.21
C ILE A 319 9.27 -0.38 7.86
N GLN A 320 9.16 -1.27 8.84
CA GLN A 320 8.55 -2.59 8.72
C GLN A 320 7.42 -2.75 9.75
N THR A 321 6.61 -3.78 9.57
CA THR A 321 5.67 -4.26 10.59
C THR A 321 6.19 -5.54 11.23
N ALA A 322 5.50 -6.04 12.25
CA ALA A 322 5.82 -7.33 12.86
C ALA A 322 5.76 -8.51 11.86
N TYR A 323 5.06 -8.39 10.73
CA TYR A 323 4.98 -9.45 9.71
C TYR A 323 6.24 -9.59 8.86
N ALA A 324 7.16 -8.63 8.95
CA ALA A 324 8.40 -8.71 8.20
C ALA A 324 9.22 -9.92 8.63
N ASN A 325 9.81 -10.63 7.67
CA ASN A 325 10.66 -11.78 8.00
C ASN A 325 11.90 -11.33 8.78
N GLY A 326 12.26 -12.03 9.85
CA GLY A 326 13.40 -11.67 10.70
C GLY A 326 14.72 -11.58 9.94
N SER A 327 14.89 -12.39 8.88
CA SER A 327 16.06 -12.31 8.01
C SER A 327 16.17 -11.00 7.24
N SER A 328 15.04 -10.43 6.80
CA SER A 328 15.02 -9.13 6.11
C SER A 328 15.52 -8.01 7.03
N THR A 329 14.97 -7.94 8.25
CA THR A 329 15.39 -6.97 9.27
C THR A 329 16.87 -7.14 9.62
N ASN A 330 17.31 -8.39 9.81
CA ASN A 330 18.71 -8.70 10.09
C ASN A 330 19.64 -8.25 8.94
N TYR A 331 19.26 -8.49 7.69
CA TYR A 331 20.05 -8.05 6.54
C TYR A 331 20.17 -6.52 6.47
N ILE A 332 19.06 -5.80 6.65
CA ILE A 332 19.04 -4.33 6.60
C ILE A 332 19.93 -3.74 7.71
N VAL A 333 19.77 -4.21 8.95
CA VAL A 333 20.50 -3.69 10.10
C VAL A 333 21.98 -4.10 10.07
N ASN A 334 22.25 -5.40 9.88
CA ASN A 334 23.59 -5.95 10.09
C ASN A 334 24.45 -5.95 8.83
N THR A 335 23.87 -6.06 7.63
CA THR A 335 24.62 -6.02 6.37
C THR A 335 24.62 -4.61 5.78
N MET A 336 23.44 -4.01 5.60
CA MET A 336 23.33 -2.71 4.93
C MET A 336 23.69 -1.53 5.85
N LYS A 337 23.65 -1.74 7.17
CA LYS A 337 23.86 -0.72 8.21
C LYS A 337 22.83 0.42 8.13
N VAL A 338 21.58 0.06 7.82
CA VAL A 338 20.46 1.00 7.74
C VAL A 338 19.54 0.78 8.96
N PRO A 339 19.10 1.84 9.65
CA PRO A 339 18.18 1.70 10.77
C PRO A 339 16.83 1.15 10.31
N VAL A 340 16.26 0.25 11.11
CA VAL A 340 14.91 -0.29 10.93
C VAL A 340 14.01 0.17 12.07
N ALA A 341 12.80 0.64 11.76
CA ALA A 341 11.75 0.88 12.73
C ALA A 341 10.59 -0.10 12.51
N CYS A 342 10.12 -0.73 13.59
CA CYS A 342 8.91 -1.56 13.56
C CYS A 342 7.71 -0.73 14.05
N VAL A 343 6.61 -0.75 13.32
CA VAL A 343 5.36 -0.05 13.66
C VAL A 343 4.15 -0.98 13.57
N PRO A 344 2.99 -0.62 14.14
CA PRO A 344 1.75 -1.38 13.93
C PRO A 344 1.41 -1.54 12.45
N THR A 345 0.65 -2.59 12.14
CA THR A 345 0.14 -2.90 10.80
C THR A 345 -0.74 -1.77 10.27
N GLY A 346 -0.60 -1.44 8.99
CA GLY A 346 -1.38 -0.42 8.33
C GLY A 346 -0.55 0.78 7.89
N VAL A 347 -0.69 1.11 6.61
CA VAL A 347 0.11 2.11 5.87
C VAL A 347 0.20 3.48 6.55
N LYS A 348 -0.82 3.88 7.33
CA LYS A 348 -0.80 5.13 8.12
C LYS A 348 0.36 5.18 9.11
N HIS A 349 0.60 4.08 9.83
CA HIS A 349 1.69 4.00 10.80
C HIS A 349 3.05 3.94 10.10
N LEU A 350 3.15 3.18 9.01
CA LEU A 350 4.38 3.08 8.21
C LEU A 350 4.76 4.44 7.62
N HIS A 351 3.81 5.10 6.95
CA HIS A 351 4.00 6.40 6.32
C HIS A 351 4.39 7.47 7.35
N HIS A 352 3.67 7.56 8.48
CA HIS A 352 4.00 8.54 9.52
C HIS A 352 5.42 8.35 10.05
N LYS A 353 5.86 7.10 10.26
CA LYS A 353 7.22 6.82 10.72
C LYS A 353 8.29 7.06 9.64
N ALA A 354 7.94 6.88 8.37
CA ALA A 354 8.84 7.14 7.24
C ALA A 354 9.22 8.62 7.13
N LEU A 355 8.35 9.54 7.57
CA LEU A 355 8.63 10.99 7.61
C LEU A 355 9.73 11.40 8.61
N ASP A 356 10.13 10.53 9.54
CA ASP A 356 11.26 10.77 10.48
C ASP A 356 12.64 10.72 9.81
N TYR A 357 12.69 10.44 8.51
CA TYR A 357 13.90 10.20 7.72
C TYR A 357 13.94 11.13 6.49
N ASP A 358 15.14 11.43 6.01
CA ASP A 358 15.30 12.11 4.72
C ASP A 358 14.89 11.19 3.55
N ILE A 359 15.06 9.88 3.76
CA ILE A 359 14.61 8.78 2.89
C ILE A 359 13.94 7.73 3.78
N GLY A 360 12.61 7.66 3.72
CA GLY A 360 11.83 6.67 4.47
C GLY A 360 11.30 5.59 3.52
N ILE A 361 11.85 4.38 3.59
CA ILE A 361 11.43 3.25 2.76
C ILE A 361 10.47 2.41 3.60
N TYR A 362 9.26 2.16 3.12
CA TYR A 362 8.31 1.33 3.85
C TYR A 362 7.55 0.41 2.93
N PHE A 363 7.53 -0.88 3.27
CA PHE A 363 6.72 -1.89 2.60
C PHE A 363 6.17 -2.84 3.67
N GLU A 364 4.90 -3.19 3.54
CA GLU A 364 4.33 -4.35 4.22
C GLU A 364 4.60 -5.59 3.37
N ALA A 365 4.80 -6.75 4.01
CA ALA A 365 5.06 -8.01 3.32
C ALA A 365 3.95 -8.43 2.32
N ASN A 366 2.78 -7.79 2.34
CA ASN A 366 1.70 -7.98 1.36
C ASN A 366 1.92 -7.24 0.03
N GLY A 367 3.02 -6.50 -0.11
CA GLY A 367 3.37 -5.77 -1.33
C GLY A 367 2.91 -4.31 -1.36
N HIS A 368 2.23 -3.81 -0.32
CA HIS A 368 1.89 -2.39 -0.22
C HIS A 368 3.08 -1.60 0.36
N GLY A 369 3.58 -0.61 -0.36
CA GLY A 369 4.64 0.25 0.16
C GLY A 369 5.15 1.26 -0.85
N THR A 370 6.02 2.16 -0.41
CA THR A 370 6.68 3.14 -1.27
C THR A 370 7.92 3.72 -0.56
N VAL A 371 8.52 4.76 -1.13
CA VAL A 371 9.62 5.53 -0.56
C VAL A 371 9.24 7.01 -0.47
N LEU A 372 9.50 7.62 0.68
CA LEU A 372 9.34 9.06 0.88
C LEU A 372 10.69 9.77 0.82
N PHE A 373 10.72 10.94 0.17
CA PHE A 373 11.93 11.74 0.02
C PHE A 373 11.72 13.15 0.53
N SER A 374 12.47 13.53 1.56
CA SER A 374 12.45 14.88 2.12
C SER A 374 12.92 15.95 1.14
N ASP A 375 12.50 17.19 1.37
CA ASP A 375 13.01 18.36 0.63
C ASP A 375 14.52 18.58 0.85
N ASN A 376 15.04 18.21 2.02
CA ASN A 376 16.48 18.25 2.33
C ASN A 376 17.27 17.33 1.40
N LEU A 377 16.83 16.07 1.21
CA LEU A 377 17.44 15.18 0.22
C LEU A 377 17.33 15.77 -1.19
N LYS A 378 16.13 16.17 -1.62
CA LYS A 378 15.88 16.67 -2.98
C LYS A 378 16.78 17.87 -3.31
N SER A 379 16.98 18.77 -2.36
CA SER A 379 17.88 19.92 -2.49
C SER A 379 19.35 19.51 -2.60
N LYS A 380 19.80 18.53 -1.80
CA LYS A 380 21.18 18.01 -1.86
C LYS A 380 21.48 17.28 -3.16
N VAL A 381 20.53 16.48 -3.65
CA VAL A 381 20.64 15.80 -4.95
C VAL A 381 20.74 16.84 -6.07
N LYS A 382 19.90 17.88 -6.05
CA LYS A 382 19.97 18.97 -7.03
C LYS A 382 21.30 19.71 -6.98
N ALA A 383 21.77 20.09 -5.79
CA ALA A 383 23.07 20.73 -5.63
C ALA A 383 24.23 19.86 -6.14
N ALA A 384 24.15 18.54 -5.95
CA ALA A 384 25.14 17.59 -6.48
C ALA A 384 25.16 17.50 -8.01
N LEU A 385 24.05 17.81 -8.70
CA LEU A 385 24.00 17.85 -10.16
C LEU A 385 24.66 19.11 -10.72
N GLU A 386 24.51 20.23 -10.01
CA GLU A 386 24.98 21.55 -10.43
C GLU A 386 26.47 21.78 -10.07
N ASP A 387 27.03 21.00 -9.16
CA ASP A 387 28.42 21.12 -8.70
C ASP A 387 29.42 20.61 -9.76
N GLN A 388 30.13 21.56 -10.36
CA GLN A 388 31.13 21.31 -11.40
C GLN A 388 32.37 20.58 -10.88
N ASN A 389 32.63 20.59 -9.56
CA ASN A 389 33.81 19.95 -8.96
C ASN A 389 33.64 18.44 -8.78
N ARG A 390 32.42 17.92 -8.93
CA ARG A 390 32.13 16.49 -8.86
C ARG A 390 32.57 15.76 -10.12
N THR A 391 32.93 14.49 -9.95
CA THR A 391 33.24 13.62 -11.10
C THR A 391 31.97 13.32 -11.91
N ASP A 392 32.15 12.89 -13.16
CA ASP A 392 31.02 12.48 -14.00
C ASP A 392 30.25 11.30 -13.38
N GLU A 393 30.93 10.37 -12.72
CA GLU A 393 30.30 9.25 -12.02
C GLU A 393 29.46 9.70 -10.81
N GLU A 394 29.96 10.67 -10.03
CA GLU A 394 29.23 11.24 -8.89
C GLU A 394 27.98 11.98 -9.35
N ARG A 395 28.10 12.79 -10.41
CA ARG A 395 26.96 13.50 -11.02
C ARG A 395 25.97 12.52 -11.65
N LEU A 396 26.44 11.47 -12.32
CA LEU A 396 25.57 10.43 -12.88
C LEU A 396 24.78 9.71 -11.78
N ALA A 397 25.42 9.35 -10.68
CA ALA A 397 24.75 8.71 -9.54
C ALA A 397 23.69 9.64 -8.91
N ALA A 398 24.00 10.94 -8.76
CA ALA A 398 23.02 11.94 -8.31
C ALA A 398 21.86 12.07 -9.30
N ASN A 399 22.13 12.03 -10.62
CA ASN A 399 21.10 12.16 -11.65
C ASN A 399 20.19 10.95 -11.70
N GLN A 400 20.75 9.75 -11.59
CA GLN A 400 19.96 8.53 -11.47
C GLN A 400 19.08 8.56 -10.23
N LEU A 401 19.57 9.07 -9.09
CA LEU A 401 18.73 9.23 -7.90
C LEU A 401 17.65 10.30 -8.10
N HIS A 402 17.99 11.43 -8.72
CA HIS A 402 17.05 12.51 -9.02
C HIS A 402 15.88 12.03 -9.88
N VAL A 403 16.17 11.32 -10.97
CA VAL A 403 15.15 10.80 -11.88
C VAL A 403 14.39 9.63 -11.25
N PHE A 404 15.04 8.80 -10.43
CA PHE A 404 14.36 7.71 -9.71
C PHE A 404 13.27 8.22 -8.77
N ILE A 405 13.50 9.36 -8.10
CA ILE A 405 12.49 9.99 -7.23
C ILE A 405 11.18 10.28 -8.01
N ASP A 406 11.26 10.65 -9.30
CA ASP A 406 10.08 10.95 -10.11
C ASP A 406 9.27 9.71 -10.52
N ILE A 407 9.85 8.50 -10.45
CA ILE A 407 9.09 7.25 -10.64
C ILE A 407 8.24 6.98 -9.40
N ILE A 408 8.82 7.19 -8.21
CA ILE A 408 8.19 6.80 -6.95
C ILE A 408 6.98 7.66 -6.64
N ASN A 409 5.87 7.01 -6.30
CA ASN A 409 4.70 7.67 -5.77
C ASN A 409 4.84 7.87 -4.26
N GLU A 410 5.16 9.10 -3.83
CA GLU A 410 5.40 9.46 -2.43
C GLU A 410 4.10 9.60 -1.61
N THR A 411 2.92 9.40 -2.23
CA THR A 411 1.62 9.62 -1.57
C THR A 411 1.07 8.35 -0.90
N VAL A 412 1.21 7.21 -1.57
CA VAL A 412 0.70 5.89 -1.15
C VAL A 412 1.46 4.81 -1.93
N GLY A 413 1.38 3.55 -1.48
CA GLY A 413 1.94 2.45 -2.26
C GLY A 413 1.26 2.32 -3.62
N ASP A 414 2.07 2.11 -4.66
CA ASP A 414 1.65 2.22 -6.06
C ASP A 414 2.26 1.11 -6.89
N ALA A 415 1.46 0.10 -7.19
CA ALA A 415 1.95 -1.11 -7.84
C ALA A 415 2.54 -0.83 -9.24
N LEU A 416 2.06 0.20 -9.93
CA LEU A 416 2.55 0.55 -11.27
C LEU A 416 3.87 1.32 -11.19
N ALA A 417 3.96 2.27 -10.26
CA ALA A 417 5.22 2.98 -9.99
C ALA A 417 6.30 2.04 -9.44
N ASP A 418 5.95 1.17 -8.49
CA ASP A 418 6.85 0.18 -7.90
C ASP A 418 7.34 -0.84 -8.92
N LEU A 419 6.50 -1.22 -9.89
CA LEU A 419 6.90 -2.07 -11.01
C LEU A 419 8.00 -1.39 -11.84
N LEU A 420 7.77 -0.15 -12.29
CA LEU A 420 8.77 0.58 -13.08
C LEU A 420 10.05 0.84 -12.26
N ALA A 421 9.92 1.18 -10.99
CA ALA A 421 11.04 1.39 -10.09
C ALA A 421 11.86 0.10 -9.93
N THR A 422 11.19 -1.05 -9.76
CA THR A 422 11.83 -2.36 -9.63
C THR A 422 12.57 -2.73 -10.91
N GLU A 423 11.92 -2.64 -12.07
CA GLU A 423 12.56 -2.96 -13.35
C GLU A 423 13.74 -2.03 -13.65
N ALA A 424 13.62 -0.74 -13.29
CA ALA A 424 14.73 0.21 -13.37
C ALA A 424 15.88 -0.22 -12.44
N ILE A 425 15.61 -0.56 -11.18
CA ILE A 425 16.65 -0.99 -10.23
C ILE A 425 17.37 -2.25 -10.74
N LEU A 426 16.63 -3.28 -11.16
CA LEU A 426 17.21 -4.53 -11.67
C LEU A 426 18.12 -4.25 -12.88
N CYS A 427 17.69 -3.38 -13.79
CA CYS A 427 18.49 -2.93 -14.92
C CYS A 427 19.76 -2.16 -14.47
N LEU A 428 19.60 -1.11 -13.66
CA LEU A 428 20.69 -0.22 -13.23
C LEU A 428 21.73 -0.91 -12.34
N MET A 429 21.33 -1.98 -11.64
CA MET A 429 22.22 -2.79 -10.82
C MET A 429 22.76 -4.02 -11.57
N ASN A 430 22.30 -4.27 -12.80
CA ASN A 430 22.55 -5.51 -13.54
C ASN A 430 22.29 -6.75 -12.68
N LEU A 431 21.16 -6.72 -11.96
CA LEU A 431 20.76 -7.72 -10.98
C LEU A 431 19.68 -8.62 -11.61
N PRO A 432 19.96 -9.90 -11.89
CA PRO A 432 18.92 -10.84 -12.31
C PRO A 432 17.93 -11.11 -11.17
N ILE A 433 16.75 -11.63 -11.48
CA ILE A 433 15.69 -11.84 -10.48
C ILE A 433 16.10 -12.83 -9.39
N GLU A 434 16.86 -13.86 -9.73
CA GLU A 434 17.46 -14.80 -8.79
C GLU A 434 18.50 -14.09 -7.91
N GLY A 435 19.22 -13.12 -8.47
CA GLY A 435 20.13 -12.26 -7.71
C GLY A 435 19.42 -11.42 -6.65
N TRP A 436 18.21 -10.94 -6.96
CA TRP A 436 17.36 -10.26 -5.98
C TRP A 436 16.91 -11.20 -4.85
N LEU A 437 16.48 -12.43 -5.19
CA LEU A 437 16.16 -13.44 -4.18
C LEU A 437 17.36 -13.72 -3.26
N HIS A 438 18.57 -13.81 -3.80
CA HIS A 438 19.76 -14.15 -3.03
C HIS A 438 20.38 -13.00 -2.23
N LEU A 439 19.78 -11.80 -2.20
CA LEU A 439 20.24 -10.73 -1.29
C LEU A 439 20.21 -11.20 0.17
N TYR A 440 19.21 -12.01 0.55
CA TYR A 440 19.14 -12.69 1.84
C TYR A 440 18.23 -13.93 1.74
N ASN A 441 18.27 -14.80 2.75
CA ASN A 441 17.40 -15.99 2.79
C ASN A 441 16.37 -15.81 3.90
N ASP A 442 15.09 -15.92 3.58
CA ASP A 442 14.02 -15.88 4.57
C ASP A 442 14.15 -17.03 5.56
N LEU A 443 13.80 -16.76 6.83
CA LEU A 443 13.44 -17.84 7.74
C LEU A 443 12.14 -18.50 7.25
N PRO A 444 12.03 -19.83 7.28
CA PRO A 444 10.74 -20.50 7.17
C PRO A 444 9.71 -19.88 8.10
N GLN A 445 8.50 -19.64 7.58
CA GLN A 445 7.44 -18.91 8.29
C GLN A 445 6.07 -19.53 8.06
N ARG A 446 5.14 -19.27 8.98
CA ARG A 446 3.73 -19.68 8.90
C ARG A 446 2.84 -18.59 9.47
N GLN A 447 1.76 -18.29 8.76
CA GLN A 447 0.69 -17.41 9.23
C GLN A 447 -0.63 -18.17 9.28
N LEU A 448 -1.32 -18.13 10.42
CA LEU A 448 -2.61 -18.77 10.64
C LEU A 448 -3.69 -17.73 10.94
N LYS A 449 -4.91 -18.03 10.49
CA LYS A 449 -6.14 -17.31 10.86
C LYS A 449 -6.86 -18.12 11.94
N VAL A 450 -7.19 -17.50 13.06
CA VAL A 450 -7.88 -18.12 14.20
C VAL A 450 -9.22 -17.42 14.39
N ALA A 451 -10.31 -18.16 14.22
CA ALA A 451 -11.66 -17.63 14.47
C ALA A 451 -11.92 -17.60 15.97
N ILE A 452 -12.30 -16.44 16.50
CA ILE A 452 -12.67 -16.26 17.91
C ILE A 452 -13.96 -15.45 18.02
N LYS A 453 -14.69 -15.60 19.14
CA LYS A 453 -16.01 -14.96 19.31
C LYS A 453 -15.91 -13.45 19.43
N ASP A 454 -14.92 -12.96 20.16
CA ASP A 454 -14.67 -11.54 20.36
C ASP A 454 -13.18 -11.23 20.23
N ARG A 455 -12.81 -10.64 19.09
CA ARG A 455 -11.43 -10.24 18.80
C ARG A 455 -10.89 -9.14 19.71
N THR A 456 -11.76 -8.36 20.35
CA THR A 456 -11.36 -7.24 21.21
C THR A 456 -10.75 -7.69 22.54
N MET A 457 -10.89 -8.97 22.88
CA MET A 457 -10.20 -9.59 24.01
C MET A 457 -8.68 -9.61 23.83
N ILE A 458 -8.18 -9.61 22.59
CA ILE A 458 -6.75 -9.50 22.32
C ILE A 458 -6.36 -8.04 22.15
N GLN A 459 -5.59 -7.54 23.11
CA GLN A 459 -5.02 -6.19 23.08
C GLN A 459 -3.51 -6.29 23.01
N THR A 460 -2.89 -5.44 22.19
CA THR A 460 -1.47 -5.53 21.87
C THR A 460 -0.73 -4.21 22.14
N ILE A 461 0.60 -4.31 22.27
CA ILE A 461 1.56 -3.20 22.40
C ILE A 461 2.82 -3.49 21.59
N ASP A 462 3.74 -2.53 21.60
CA ASP A 462 5.07 -2.66 21.01
C ASP A 462 5.00 -3.03 19.52
N ALA A 463 4.36 -2.15 18.74
CA ALA A 463 4.10 -2.39 17.32
C ALA A 463 3.31 -3.69 17.06
N GLU A 464 2.36 -4.00 17.94
CA GLU A 464 1.53 -5.22 17.92
C GLU A 464 2.32 -6.53 18.09
N ARG A 465 3.58 -6.47 18.54
CA ARG A 465 4.44 -7.65 18.72
C ARG A 465 4.17 -8.39 20.03
N ARG A 466 3.53 -7.72 21.00
CA ARG A 466 3.24 -8.30 22.32
C ARG A 466 1.78 -8.12 22.69
N CYS A 467 1.18 -9.13 23.31
CA CYS A 467 -0.16 -9.06 23.88
C CYS A 467 -0.11 -8.52 25.33
N ILE A 468 -1.02 -7.60 25.67
CA ILE A 468 -1.33 -7.23 27.06
C ILE A 468 -2.50 -8.09 27.58
N ALA A 469 -3.48 -8.37 26.71
CA ALA A 469 -4.67 -9.12 27.05
C ALA A 469 -4.92 -10.25 26.02
N PRO A 470 -5.50 -11.38 26.44
CA PRO A 470 -5.74 -11.79 27.83
C PRO A 470 -4.45 -11.98 28.62
N ALA A 471 -4.52 -11.88 29.96
CA ALA A 471 -3.36 -12.08 30.83
C ALA A 471 -2.73 -13.47 30.59
N HIS A 472 -1.42 -13.58 30.77
CA HIS A 472 -0.61 -14.80 30.53
C HIS A 472 -0.44 -15.23 29.07
N LEU A 473 -1.24 -14.73 28.12
CA LEU A 473 -1.08 -15.10 26.70
C LEU A 473 0.35 -14.84 26.20
N GLN A 474 0.89 -13.66 26.48
CA GLN A 474 2.24 -13.31 26.03
C GLN A 474 3.32 -14.16 26.72
N ASP A 475 3.17 -14.47 28.01
CA ASP A 475 4.14 -15.30 28.74
C ASP A 475 4.21 -16.70 28.13
N CYS A 476 3.07 -17.28 27.78
CA CYS A 476 3.01 -18.58 27.11
C CYS A 476 3.62 -18.53 25.70
N ILE A 477 3.40 -17.45 24.94
CA ILE A 477 4.04 -17.26 23.63
C ILE A 477 5.57 -17.19 23.79
N ASP A 478 6.07 -16.39 24.74
CA ASP A 478 7.50 -16.23 24.99
C ASP A 478 8.14 -17.58 25.40
N GLU A 479 7.46 -18.38 26.23
CA GLU A 479 7.94 -19.73 26.60
C GLU A 479 8.01 -20.66 25.39
N LEU A 480 7.00 -20.67 24.52
CA LEU A 480 7.02 -21.49 23.30
C LEU A 480 8.13 -21.07 22.35
N VAL A 481 8.28 -19.76 22.11
CA VAL A 481 9.30 -19.20 21.22
C VAL A 481 10.70 -19.59 21.69
N SER A 482 10.97 -19.57 23.00
CA SER A 482 12.28 -19.90 23.57
C SER A 482 12.78 -21.33 23.25
N LYS A 483 11.87 -22.23 22.84
CA LYS A 483 12.18 -23.63 22.51
C LYS A 483 12.76 -23.78 21.10
N TYR A 484 12.69 -22.74 20.26
CA TYR A 484 13.11 -22.79 18.86
C TYR A 484 14.25 -21.79 18.59
N PRO A 485 15.39 -22.23 18.05
CA PRO A 485 16.45 -21.32 17.60
C PRO A 485 15.92 -20.33 16.56
N SER A 486 16.26 -19.05 16.71
CA SER A 486 15.71 -17.95 15.88
C SER A 486 14.17 -17.94 15.80
N GLY A 487 13.51 -18.56 16.77
CA GLY A 487 12.05 -18.58 16.85
C GLY A 487 11.54 -17.17 17.11
N ARG A 488 10.46 -16.80 16.42
CA ARG A 488 9.68 -15.60 16.74
C ARG A 488 8.22 -15.85 16.41
N SER A 489 7.33 -15.45 17.31
CA SER A 489 5.90 -15.54 17.10
C SER A 489 5.17 -14.37 17.76
N PHE A 490 4.07 -13.93 17.18
CA PHE A 490 3.19 -12.92 17.78
C PHE A 490 1.74 -13.14 17.37
N VAL A 491 0.84 -12.49 18.11
CA VAL A 491 -0.62 -12.62 17.94
C VAL A 491 -1.24 -11.23 17.94
N ARG A 492 -2.15 -10.98 16.98
CA ARG A 492 -2.91 -9.72 16.93
C ARG A 492 -4.33 -9.90 16.38
N PRO A 493 -5.30 -9.08 16.79
CA PRO A 493 -6.61 -9.05 16.14
C PRO A 493 -6.46 -8.55 14.70
N SER A 494 -7.24 -9.12 13.76
CA SER A 494 -7.33 -8.55 12.41
C SER A 494 -8.05 -7.20 12.47
N GLY A 495 -7.73 -6.28 11.56
CA GLY A 495 -8.45 -4.99 11.45
C GLY A 495 -9.72 -5.08 10.60
N THR A 496 -9.80 -6.10 9.74
CA THR A 496 -10.78 -6.21 8.63
C THR A 496 -11.66 -7.44 8.70
N GLU A 497 -11.36 -8.38 9.59
CA GLU A 497 -12.05 -9.67 9.73
C GLU A 497 -12.24 -9.96 11.23
N ASP A 498 -13.27 -10.73 11.59
CA ASP A 498 -13.51 -11.22 12.97
C ASP A 498 -12.66 -12.45 13.29
N ILE A 499 -11.35 -12.25 13.17
CA ILE A 499 -10.32 -13.27 13.41
C ILE A 499 -9.13 -12.67 14.15
N VAL A 500 -8.30 -13.54 14.67
CA VAL A 500 -6.96 -13.26 15.17
C VAL A 500 -5.94 -13.86 14.21
N ARG A 501 -4.82 -13.16 14.02
CA ARG A 501 -3.70 -13.63 13.21
C ARG A 501 -2.59 -14.11 14.13
N VAL A 502 -2.09 -15.31 13.86
CA VAL A 502 -0.91 -15.88 14.49
C VAL A 502 0.17 -15.94 13.42
N TYR A 503 1.34 -15.39 13.72
CA TYR A 503 2.51 -15.47 12.86
C TYR A 503 3.63 -16.17 13.63
N ALA A 504 4.35 -17.09 12.98
CA ALA A 504 5.57 -17.68 13.50
C ALA A 504 6.64 -17.85 12.42
N GLU A 505 7.91 -17.72 12.80
CA GLU A 505 9.09 -18.05 11.99
C GLU A 505 10.10 -18.84 12.84
N ALA A 506 10.89 -19.69 12.18
CA ALA A 506 11.94 -20.50 12.80
C ALA A 506 12.98 -20.94 11.76
N VAL A 507 14.04 -21.65 12.18
CA VAL A 507 15.10 -22.13 11.28
C VAL A 507 14.60 -23.17 10.25
N THR A 508 13.58 -23.96 10.59
CA THR A 508 13.01 -24.98 9.69
C THR A 508 11.51 -24.80 9.51
N GLN A 509 10.96 -25.25 8.37
CA GLN A 509 9.52 -25.17 8.12
C GLN A 509 8.71 -26.00 9.14
N ALA A 510 9.23 -27.16 9.54
CA ALA A 510 8.58 -28.01 10.54
C ALA A 510 8.48 -27.30 11.90
N ASP A 511 9.52 -26.56 12.31
CA ASP A 511 9.52 -25.80 13.55
C ASP A 511 8.59 -24.58 13.48
N ALA A 512 8.60 -23.85 12.36
CA ALA A 512 7.70 -22.71 12.15
C ALA A 512 6.23 -23.14 12.16
N ASP A 513 5.90 -24.26 11.51
CA ASP A 513 4.56 -24.83 11.47
C ASP A 513 4.11 -25.28 12.86
N LYS A 514 4.99 -25.95 13.61
CA LYS A 514 4.70 -26.41 14.96
C LYS A 514 4.53 -25.25 15.94
N LEU A 515 5.41 -24.24 15.90
CA LEU A 515 5.32 -23.04 16.72
C LEU A 515 4.01 -22.29 16.45
N ALA A 516 3.63 -22.12 15.18
CA ALA A 516 2.37 -21.48 14.82
C ALA A 516 1.15 -22.25 15.36
N ASP A 517 1.13 -23.58 15.25
CA ASP A 517 0.02 -24.40 15.73
C ASP A 517 -0.06 -24.42 17.28
N ASP A 518 1.07 -24.47 17.97
CA ASP A 518 1.10 -24.43 19.43
C ASP A 518 0.63 -23.06 19.96
N VAL A 519 1.02 -21.95 19.31
CA VAL A 519 0.52 -20.61 19.65
C VAL A 519 -0.98 -20.48 19.33
N ARG A 520 -1.45 -21.04 18.21
CA ARG A 520 -2.89 -21.08 17.87
C ARG A 520 -3.70 -21.75 18.98
N LYS A 521 -3.27 -22.90 19.50
CA LYS A 521 -3.97 -23.61 20.59
C LYS A 521 -4.12 -22.75 21.83
N ILE A 522 -3.07 -22.04 22.23
CA ILE A 522 -3.12 -21.12 23.39
C ILE A 522 -4.13 -19.99 23.16
N VAL A 523 -4.16 -19.42 21.94
CA VAL A 523 -5.14 -18.38 21.60
C VAL A 523 -6.57 -18.92 21.72
N GLU A 524 -6.83 -20.12 21.20
CA GLU A 524 -8.15 -20.77 21.30
C GLU A 524 -8.56 -21.14 22.74
N GLU A 525 -7.59 -21.40 23.61
CA GLU A 525 -7.83 -21.69 25.01
C GLU A 525 -8.12 -20.43 25.84
N LEU A 526 -7.37 -19.35 25.61
CA LEU A 526 -7.40 -18.14 26.43
C LEU A 526 -8.35 -17.05 25.91
N ALA A 527 -8.74 -17.07 24.63
CA ALA A 527 -9.61 -16.06 24.00
C ALA A 527 -11.00 -16.62 23.61
N LYS A 528 -11.71 -17.25 24.56
CA LYS A 528 -13.03 -17.90 24.38
C LYS A 528 -14.26 -17.01 24.53
#